data_AF-A0A0L8LXN4-F1
#
_entry.id   AF-A0A0L8LXN4-F1
#
_cell.length_a   1.000
_cell.length_b   1.000
_cell.length_c   1.000
_cell.angle_alpha   90.00
_cell.angle_beta   90.00
_cell.angle_gamma   90.00
#
_symmetry.space_group_name_H-M   'P 1'
#
loop_
_entity.id
_entity.type
_entity.pdbx_description
1 polymer ?
#
loop_
_entity_poly.entity_id
_entity_poly.type
_entity_poly.pdbx_seq_one_letter_code
_entity_poly.pdbx_strand_id
1 'polypeptide(L)'
;MATTFETEVVDPANAAHGQVSLTLDPSDNPLLAYTTPSGDVMLARRGETEWQCERLPSESAAHDAYRIGLAVDSGLNEHVSYQSRATDHLIYGVRKAHETQWDLEEVPTSAGLFPDRIRFPSMRVNAGVFSEDPFKDRPHFAYQSGLQLWHATKAPPKSDPGKPATWRKNVHVVDPGNTAEAGWFPALTFDRRNETLRIAYVDDLSPTGASARRLHVGTMSPGTDFVGQEDSWHIQVLHGGQVSGELPAMEHSITGESVVSYYETQGRTLNVCIFGNFPESPAIEVVAGDVDDVGGRHSACGIGFPANICVVYGSGGQLKFARRTGIGTFDIQDVEAGGAWSDLKVDGVGSLHVAHIAGGTLRYGLAPT
;
A
#
# COMPACT_ATOMS: atom_id res chain seq x y z
N MET A 1 15.00 6.29 30.22
CA MET A 1 13.72 7.00 30.10
C MET A 1 13.04 6.46 28.86
N ALA A 2 11.79 6.03 28.93
CA ALA A 2 11.07 5.63 27.71
C ALA A 2 10.84 6.90 26.87
N THR A 3 11.29 6.87 25.63
CA THR A 3 11.01 7.93 24.65
C THR A 3 9.54 7.86 24.26
N THR A 4 8.81 8.94 24.48
CA THR A 4 7.41 9.07 24.04
C THR A 4 7.38 9.21 22.52
N PHE A 5 6.47 8.51 21.86
CA PHE A 5 6.16 8.73 20.44
C PHE A 5 5.63 10.15 20.25
N GLU A 6 6.44 11.01 19.64
CA GLU A 6 6.07 12.37 19.25
C GLU A 6 5.95 12.51 17.73
N THR A 7 5.13 13.45 17.32
CA THR A 7 4.80 13.74 15.92
C THR A 7 4.84 15.24 15.67
N GLU A 8 5.21 15.64 14.46
CA GLU A 8 5.30 17.02 13.99
C GLU A 8 4.26 17.30 12.89
N VAL A 9 3.98 18.58 12.65
CA VAL A 9 3.07 19.03 11.59
C VAL A 9 3.84 19.09 10.29
N VAL A 10 3.30 18.49 9.23
CA VAL A 10 3.95 18.42 7.91
C VAL A 10 3.53 19.58 7.02
N ASP A 11 2.22 19.77 6.85
CA ASP A 11 1.67 20.87 6.07
C ASP A 11 0.69 21.68 6.94
N PRO A 12 1.13 22.81 7.52
CA PRO A 12 0.25 23.68 8.30
C PRO A 12 -0.66 24.56 7.43
N ALA A 13 -0.39 24.65 6.12
CA ALA A 13 -1.09 25.55 5.20
C ALA A 13 -2.33 24.90 4.57
N ASN A 14 -2.31 23.57 4.39
CA ASN A 14 -3.37 22.83 3.72
C ASN A 14 -4.02 21.80 4.65
N ALA A 15 -5.35 21.68 4.54
CA ALA A 15 -6.05 20.57 5.14
C ALA A 15 -5.76 19.30 4.34
N ALA A 16 -5.32 18.25 5.02
CA ALA A 16 -5.18 16.91 4.47
C ALA A 16 -6.51 16.14 4.57
N HIS A 17 -6.78 15.34 3.54
CA HIS A 17 -7.98 14.56 3.39
C HIS A 17 -7.68 13.23 2.67
N GLY A 18 -8.42 12.18 3.02
CA GLY A 18 -8.26 10.84 2.44
C GLY A 18 -6.97 10.13 2.85
N GLN A 19 -6.55 9.15 2.04
CA GLN A 19 -5.38 8.33 2.34
C GLN A 19 -4.08 9.13 2.32
N VAL A 20 -3.23 8.92 3.33
CA VAL A 20 -1.83 9.35 3.30
C VAL A 20 -0.99 8.18 2.77
N SER A 21 -0.04 8.48 1.88
CA SER A 21 1.00 7.53 1.50
C SER A 21 2.35 8.04 1.98
N LEU A 22 3.10 7.17 2.64
CA LEU A 22 4.45 7.41 3.13
C LEU A 22 5.41 6.47 2.43
N THR A 23 6.53 7.00 1.97
CA THR A 23 7.65 6.22 1.47
C THR A 23 8.97 6.78 2.00
N LEU A 24 10.02 5.99 1.89
CA LEU A 24 11.38 6.37 2.28
C LEU A 24 12.27 6.27 1.06
N ASP A 25 13.14 7.25 0.86
CA ASP A 25 14.21 7.14 -0.12
C ASP A 25 15.31 6.15 0.35
N PRO A 26 16.27 5.77 -0.51
CA PRO A 26 17.37 4.89 -0.12
C PRO A 26 18.28 5.42 1.01
N SER A 27 18.14 6.69 1.39
CA SER A 27 18.83 7.32 2.53
C SER A 27 17.90 7.50 3.74
N ASP A 28 16.75 6.82 3.75
CA ASP A 28 15.72 6.86 4.79
C ASP A 28 15.03 8.24 4.98
N ASN A 29 15.11 9.13 3.97
CA ASN A 29 14.37 10.40 4.03
C ASN A 29 12.90 10.17 3.69
N PRO A 30 11.96 10.70 4.50
CA PRO A 30 10.54 10.50 4.28
C PRO A 30 9.99 11.40 3.17
N LEU A 31 9.16 10.78 2.34
CA LEU A 31 8.37 11.41 1.30
C LEU A 31 6.89 11.04 1.53
N LEU A 32 6.03 12.05 1.58
CA LEU A 32 4.59 11.86 1.82
C LEU A 32 3.77 12.36 0.63
N ALA A 33 2.65 11.71 0.37
CA ALA A 33 1.62 12.16 -0.55
C ALA A 33 0.26 12.13 0.14
N TYR A 34 -0.57 13.12 -0.16
CA TYR A 34 -1.90 13.26 0.39
C TYR A 34 -2.78 14.09 -0.56
N THR A 35 -4.06 14.24 -0.23
CA THR A 35 -4.95 15.12 -0.99
C THR A 35 -5.59 16.19 -0.12
N THR A 36 -5.98 17.29 -0.75
CA THR A 36 -6.83 18.32 -0.11
C THR A 36 -8.31 17.97 -0.27
N PRO A 37 -9.24 18.62 0.47
CA PRO A 37 -10.68 18.43 0.25
C PRO A 37 -11.18 18.74 -1.18
N SER A 38 -10.46 19.57 -1.95
CA SER A 38 -10.75 19.82 -3.37
C SER A 38 -10.28 18.70 -4.29
N GLY A 39 -9.47 17.77 -3.78
CA GLY A 39 -8.83 16.69 -4.53
C GLY A 39 -7.50 17.08 -5.16
N ASP A 40 -6.89 18.22 -4.78
CA ASP A 40 -5.54 18.52 -5.22
C ASP A 40 -4.57 17.48 -4.63
N VAL A 41 -3.72 16.91 -5.48
CA VAL A 41 -2.68 15.99 -5.05
C VAL A 41 -1.47 16.79 -4.55
N MET A 42 -1.06 16.51 -3.32
CA MET A 42 0.01 17.21 -2.63
C MET A 42 1.13 16.22 -2.28
N LEU A 43 2.37 16.69 -2.41
CA LEU A 43 3.58 15.96 -2.03
C LEU A 43 4.32 16.76 -0.96
N ALA A 44 4.85 16.09 0.06
CA ALA A 44 5.65 16.71 1.11
C ALA A 44 6.99 15.97 1.25
N ARG A 45 8.09 16.72 1.28
CA ARG A 45 9.46 16.21 1.40
C ARG A 45 10.12 16.80 2.63
N ARG A 46 10.88 15.98 3.35
CA ARG A 46 11.68 16.47 4.46
C ARG A 46 12.90 17.22 3.92
N GLY A 47 12.92 18.54 4.09
CA GLY A 47 14.14 19.34 3.92
C GLY A 47 15.03 19.27 5.17
N GLU A 48 16.12 20.03 5.16
CA GLU A 48 17.09 20.03 6.28
C GLU A 48 16.47 20.48 7.62
N THR A 49 15.51 21.41 7.58
CA THR A 49 14.90 22.01 8.79
C THR A 49 13.37 22.03 8.77
N GLU A 50 12.75 21.95 7.60
CA GLU A 50 11.30 22.05 7.43
C GLU A 50 10.79 21.13 6.33
N TRP A 51 9.48 20.90 6.34
CA TRP A 51 8.78 20.20 5.28
C TRP A 51 8.55 21.11 4.08
N GLN A 52 8.92 20.62 2.89
CA GLN A 52 8.64 21.29 1.62
C GLN A 52 7.44 20.64 0.96
N CYS A 53 6.35 21.40 0.85
CA CYS A 53 5.11 20.93 0.25
C CYS A 53 4.93 21.47 -1.17
N GLU A 54 4.51 20.60 -2.09
CA GLU A 54 4.34 20.89 -3.51
C GLU A 54 2.99 20.35 -3.97
N ARG A 55 2.25 21.16 -4.73
CA ARG A 55 1.06 20.67 -5.44
C ARG A 55 1.48 20.02 -6.75
N LEU A 56 1.07 18.77 -6.96
CA LEU A 56 1.27 18.08 -8.23
C LEU A 56 0.54 18.85 -9.35
N PRO A 57 1.19 19.13 -10.50
CA PRO A 57 0.57 19.85 -11.61
C PRO A 57 -0.36 18.92 -12.40
N SER A 58 -1.37 18.39 -11.73
CA SER A 58 -2.28 17.38 -12.24
C SER A 58 -3.74 17.82 -12.13
N GLU A 59 -4.63 17.04 -12.74
CA GLU A 59 -6.04 17.11 -12.40
C GLU A 59 -6.31 16.58 -10.98
N SER A 60 -7.50 16.88 -10.46
CA SER A 60 -7.89 16.45 -9.13
C SER A 60 -8.07 14.93 -9.05
N ALA A 61 -7.70 14.35 -7.91
CA ALA A 61 -7.99 12.96 -7.57
C ALA A 61 -9.47 12.74 -7.23
N ALA A 62 -9.96 11.52 -7.41
CA ALA A 62 -11.34 11.10 -7.18
C ALA A 62 -11.70 11.04 -5.69
N HIS A 63 -12.98 11.29 -5.38
CA HIS A 63 -13.50 11.41 -4.01
C HIS A 63 -13.55 10.11 -3.22
N ASP A 64 -13.41 8.96 -3.88
CA ASP A 64 -13.46 7.64 -3.25
C ASP A 64 -12.23 7.44 -2.35
N ALA A 65 -12.31 7.97 -1.13
CA ALA A 65 -11.26 7.91 -0.12
C ALA A 65 -9.88 8.44 -0.57
N TYR A 66 -9.81 9.15 -1.70
CA TYR A 66 -8.61 9.73 -2.32
C TYR A 66 -7.36 8.87 -2.17
N ARG A 67 -7.37 7.69 -2.79
CA ARG A 67 -6.19 6.81 -2.73
C ARG A 67 -5.07 7.35 -3.58
N ILE A 68 -3.95 7.55 -2.92
CA ILE A 68 -2.70 7.97 -3.54
C ILE A 68 -1.64 6.93 -3.26
N GLY A 69 -0.92 6.55 -4.30
CA GLY A 69 0.28 5.74 -4.22
C GLY A 69 1.49 6.65 -4.36
N LEU A 70 2.50 6.42 -3.51
CA LEU A 70 3.78 7.11 -3.59
C LEU A 70 4.91 6.08 -3.44
N ALA A 71 5.94 6.22 -4.26
CA ALA A 71 7.17 5.46 -4.15
C ALA A 71 8.35 6.29 -4.68
N VAL A 72 9.55 5.89 -4.29
CA VAL A 72 10.81 6.42 -4.83
C VAL A 72 11.67 5.22 -5.21
N ASP A 73 12.27 5.29 -6.39
CA ASP A 73 13.07 4.19 -6.93
C ASP A 73 14.55 4.31 -6.55
N SER A 74 15.37 3.33 -6.96
CA SER A 74 16.80 3.32 -6.64
C SER A 74 17.59 4.46 -7.30
N GLY A 75 17.05 5.05 -8.35
CA GLY A 75 17.58 6.22 -9.04
C GLY A 75 17.09 7.56 -8.48
N LEU A 76 16.37 7.56 -7.34
CA LEU A 76 15.72 8.74 -6.76
C LEU A 76 14.64 9.37 -7.64
N ASN A 77 14.10 8.62 -8.61
CA ASN A 77 12.92 9.05 -9.32
C ASN A 77 11.70 8.83 -8.44
N GLU A 78 10.81 9.82 -8.45
CA GLU A 78 9.61 9.80 -7.63
C GLU A 78 8.45 9.32 -8.48
N HIS A 79 7.65 8.43 -7.91
CA HIS A 79 6.50 7.82 -8.55
C HIS A 79 5.26 8.17 -7.76
N VAL A 80 4.23 8.65 -8.46
CA VAL A 80 2.93 8.95 -7.87
C VAL A 80 1.84 8.25 -8.67
N SER A 81 0.77 7.85 -8.00
CA SER A 81 -0.42 7.37 -8.69
C SER A 81 -1.68 7.75 -7.96
N TYR A 82 -2.74 8.04 -8.69
CA TYR A 82 -4.03 8.39 -8.10
C TYR A 82 -5.14 8.06 -9.10
N GLN A 83 -6.37 7.98 -8.61
CA GLN A 83 -7.54 7.88 -9.48
C GLN A 83 -8.00 9.27 -9.90
N SER A 84 -8.15 9.52 -11.20
CA SER A 84 -8.67 10.79 -11.72
C SER A 84 -10.12 11.03 -11.31
N ARG A 85 -10.44 12.24 -10.84
CA ARG A 85 -11.83 12.66 -10.58
C ARG A 85 -12.65 12.82 -11.86
N ALA A 86 -12.00 13.14 -12.97
CA ALA A 86 -12.70 13.46 -14.21
C ALA A 86 -13.09 12.19 -14.97
N THR A 87 -12.23 11.17 -14.93
CA THR A 87 -12.37 9.96 -15.75
C THR A 87 -12.55 8.67 -14.94
N ASP A 88 -12.31 8.69 -13.63
CA ASP A 88 -12.18 7.50 -12.77
C ASP A 88 -11.03 6.56 -13.21
N HIS A 89 -10.14 7.00 -14.10
CA HIS A 89 -9.00 6.22 -14.58
C HIS A 89 -7.82 6.28 -13.58
N LEU A 90 -6.96 5.27 -13.63
CA LEU A 90 -5.70 5.28 -12.89
C LEU A 90 -4.70 6.17 -13.62
N ILE A 91 -4.21 7.21 -12.95
CA ILE A 91 -3.11 8.06 -13.41
C ILE A 91 -1.82 7.60 -12.74
N TYR A 92 -0.76 7.48 -13.53
CA TYR A 92 0.60 7.27 -13.07
C TYR A 92 1.47 8.46 -13.46
N GLY A 93 2.28 8.93 -12.52
CA GLY A 93 3.24 9.98 -12.71
C GLY A 93 4.63 9.54 -12.30
N VAL A 94 5.64 9.95 -13.06
CA VAL A 94 7.05 9.85 -12.67
C VAL A 94 7.74 11.18 -12.84
N ARG A 95 8.56 11.55 -11.86
CA ARG A 95 9.49 12.67 -11.95
C ARG A 95 10.90 12.15 -11.76
N LYS A 96 11.75 12.38 -12.75
CA LYS A 96 13.14 11.95 -12.67
C LYS A 96 13.91 12.75 -11.62
N ALA A 97 14.92 12.13 -11.05
CA ALA A 97 15.85 12.82 -10.17
C ALA A 97 16.41 14.07 -10.89
N HIS A 98 16.42 15.20 -10.16
CA HIS A 98 16.87 16.52 -10.64
C HIS A 98 16.01 17.19 -11.72
N GLU A 99 14.87 16.60 -12.10
CA GLU A 99 13.88 17.26 -12.94
C GLU A 99 12.77 17.90 -12.09
N THR A 100 12.10 18.91 -12.64
CA THR A 100 10.97 19.59 -11.98
C THR A 100 9.63 19.20 -12.58
N GLN A 101 9.62 18.59 -13.77
CA GLN A 101 8.41 18.25 -14.50
C GLN A 101 8.02 16.79 -14.22
N TRP A 102 6.72 16.59 -14.06
CA TRP A 102 6.11 15.26 -13.98
C TRP A 102 5.72 14.79 -15.37
N ASP A 103 6.10 13.56 -15.71
CA ASP A 103 5.52 12.82 -16.83
C ASP A 103 4.31 12.04 -16.32
N LEU A 104 3.12 12.45 -16.75
CA LEU A 104 1.83 11.89 -16.33
C LEU A 104 1.19 11.12 -17.49
N GLU A 105 0.67 9.93 -17.21
CA GLU A 105 -0.06 9.13 -18.19
C GLU A 105 -1.23 8.36 -17.54
N GLU A 106 -2.24 8.02 -18.34
CA GLU A 106 -3.27 7.08 -17.93
C GLU A 106 -2.74 5.65 -18.04
N VAL A 107 -2.96 4.85 -16.99
CA VAL A 107 -2.63 3.42 -16.99
C VAL A 107 -3.79 2.67 -17.66
N PRO A 108 -3.54 1.88 -18.72
CA PRO A 108 -4.58 1.04 -19.30
C PRO A 108 -4.91 -0.12 -18.36
N THR A 109 -6.21 -0.39 -18.17
CA THR A 109 -6.69 -1.28 -17.10
C THR A 109 -7.37 -2.54 -17.64
N SER A 110 -7.92 -2.47 -18.85
CA SER A 110 -8.56 -3.61 -19.53
C SER A 110 -7.64 -4.19 -20.60
N ALA A 111 -7.02 -5.34 -20.29
CA ALA A 111 -6.05 -6.06 -21.14
C ALA A 111 -4.86 -5.21 -21.63
N GLY A 112 -4.58 -4.09 -20.96
CA GLY A 112 -3.54 -3.14 -21.33
C GLY A 112 -3.79 -2.42 -22.67
N LEU A 113 -5.05 -2.33 -23.11
CA LEU A 113 -5.44 -1.69 -24.37
C LEU A 113 -6.10 -0.34 -24.17
N PHE A 114 -7.02 -0.25 -23.21
CA PHE A 114 -7.79 0.95 -22.92
C PHE A 114 -7.81 1.21 -21.41
N PRO A 115 -7.74 2.50 -21.01
CA PRO A 115 -8.10 2.88 -19.66
C PRO A 115 -9.61 2.67 -19.46
N ASP A 116 -9.98 2.31 -18.23
CA ASP A 116 -11.34 2.10 -17.77
C ASP A 116 -11.39 2.48 -16.29
N ARG A 117 -12.60 2.64 -15.75
CA ARG A 117 -12.82 2.98 -14.36
C ARG A 117 -12.21 1.92 -13.46
N ILE A 118 -11.45 2.39 -12.47
CA ILE A 118 -10.87 1.54 -11.46
C ILE A 118 -11.47 1.82 -10.09
N ARG A 119 -11.22 0.92 -9.15
CA ARG A 119 -11.39 1.19 -7.73
C ARG A 119 -10.14 0.72 -7.00
N PHE A 120 -9.88 1.39 -5.89
CA PHE A 120 -8.92 0.93 -4.90
C PHE A 120 -7.48 0.76 -5.40
N PRO A 121 -6.88 1.73 -6.11
CA PRO A 121 -5.52 1.56 -6.60
C PRO A 121 -4.52 1.48 -5.43
N SER A 122 -3.53 0.62 -5.60
CA SER A 122 -2.33 0.51 -4.76
C SER A 122 -1.11 0.43 -5.66
N MET A 123 -0.01 1.05 -5.24
CA MET A 123 1.23 1.11 -6.01
C MET A 123 2.44 0.79 -5.13
N ARG A 124 3.40 0.07 -5.71
CA ARG A 124 4.79 0.01 -5.24
C ARG A 124 5.72 0.03 -6.44
N VAL A 125 6.95 0.47 -6.21
CA VAL A 125 8.05 0.25 -7.16
C VAL A 125 8.79 -1.03 -6.75
N ASN A 126 8.99 -1.92 -7.70
CA ASN A 126 9.89 -3.05 -7.53
C ASN A 126 11.31 -2.57 -7.79
N ALA A 127 12.15 -2.51 -6.76
CA ALA A 127 13.56 -2.13 -6.90
C ALA A 127 14.34 -3.09 -7.83
N GLY A 128 13.90 -4.34 -7.99
CA GLY A 128 14.57 -5.27 -8.89
C GLY A 128 15.99 -5.64 -8.42
N VAL A 129 16.18 -5.88 -7.12
CA VAL A 129 17.49 -6.24 -6.51
C VAL A 129 18.22 -7.38 -7.25
N PHE A 130 17.50 -8.37 -7.74
CA PHE A 130 17.97 -9.51 -8.53
C PHE A 130 17.66 -9.39 -10.04
N SER A 131 16.87 -8.38 -10.44
CA SER A 131 16.61 -8.08 -11.85
C SER A 131 17.82 -7.37 -12.49
N GLU A 132 18.07 -7.64 -13.78
CA GLU A 132 19.00 -6.84 -14.58
C GLU A 132 18.30 -5.61 -15.16
N ASP A 133 19.05 -4.58 -15.53
CA ASP A 133 18.51 -3.49 -16.34
C ASP A 133 17.99 -4.07 -17.68
N PRO A 134 16.83 -3.63 -18.19
CA PRO A 134 15.99 -2.51 -17.74
C PRO A 134 14.78 -2.93 -16.86
N PHE A 135 14.87 -4.03 -16.13
CA PHE A 135 13.75 -4.57 -15.33
C PHE A 135 13.77 -4.16 -13.85
N LYS A 136 14.71 -3.29 -13.48
CA LYS A 136 14.73 -2.60 -12.18
C LYS A 136 13.75 -1.45 -12.13
N ASP A 137 13.45 -1.02 -10.91
CA ASP A 137 12.71 0.21 -10.62
C ASP A 137 11.37 0.34 -11.35
N ARG A 138 10.68 -0.79 -11.52
CA ARG A 138 9.41 -0.83 -12.26
C ARG A 138 8.24 -0.50 -11.35
N PRO A 139 7.28 0.32 -11.80
CA PRO A 139 6.06 0.54 -11.05
C PRO A 139 5.13 -0.67 -11.22
N HIS A 140 4.52 -1.12 -10.12
CA HIS A 140 3.50 -2.16 -10.09
C HIS A 140 2.25 -1.64 -9.40
N PHE A 141 1.10 -2.00 -9.96
CA PHE A 141 -0.21 -1.57 -9.50
C PHE A 141 -1.09 -2.77 -9.25
N ALA A 142 -1.89 -2.68 -8.19
CA ALA A 142 -3.05 -3.53 -7.99
C ALA A 142 -4.28 -2.64 -7.90
N TYR A 143 -5.35 -3.02 -8.57
CA TYR A 143 -6.60 -2.28 -8.56
C TYR A 143 -7.75 -3.20 -8.95
N GLN A 144 -8.96 -2.76 -8.64
CA GLN A 144 -10.16 -3.40 -9.15
C GLN A 144 -10.61 -2.70 -10.44
N SER A 145 -10.97 -3.48 -11.45
CA SER A 145 -11.68 -2.98 -12.63
C SER A 145 -12.83 -3.93 -12.94
N GLY A 146 -14.03 -3.37 -13.12
CA GLY A 146 -15.27 -4.13 -13.04
C GLY A 146 -15.40 -4.82 -11.67
N LEU A 147 -15.47 -6.16 -11.70
CA LEU A 147 -15.60 -7.02 -10.51
C LEU A 147 -14.35 -7.88 -10.26
N GLN A 148 -13.25 -7.59 -10.94
CA GLN A 148 -12.04 -8.40 -10.92
C GLN A 148 -10.85 -7.62 -10.34
N LEU A 149 -9.94 -8.36 -9.69
CA LEU A 149 -8.64 -7.86 -9.29
C LEU A 149 -7.67 -7.90 -10.48
N TRP A 150 -7.05 -6.77 -10.76
CA TRP A 150 -6.06 -6.60 -11.81
C TRP A 150 -4.70 -6.22 -11.24
N HIS A 151 -3.65 -6.63 -11.94
CA HIS A 151 -2.27 -6.21 -11.75
C HIS A 151 -1.78 -5.54 -13.03
N ALA A 152 -1.05 -4.43 -12.90
CA ALA A 152 -0.36 -3.79 -14.02
C ALA A 152 1.09 -3.47 -13.67
N THR A 153 1.97 -3.50 -14.67
CA THR A 153 3.33 -2.96 -14.56
C THR A 153 3.79 -2.34 -15.87
N LYS A 154 4.64 -1.31 -15.79
CA LYS A 154 5.28 -0.73 -16.98
C LYS A 154 6.67 -1.35 -17.12
N ALA A 155 6.85 -2.13 -18.18
CA ALA A 155 8.11 -2.83 -18.42
C ALA A 155 8.40 -2.96 -19.92
N PRO A 156 9.67 -3.02 -20.33
CA PRO A 156 10.04 -3.44 -21.67
C PRO A 156 9.55 -4.87 -21.95
N PRO A 157 9.29 -5.24 -23.22
CA PRO A 157 8.98 -6.62 -23.56
C PRO A 157 10.13 -7.56 -23.18
N LYS A 158 9.85 -8.65 -22.45
CA LYS A 158 10.87 -9.66 -22.09
C LYS A 158 11.63 -10.20 -23.33
N SER A 159 10.93 -10.33 -24.47
CA SER A 159 11.52 -10.80 -25.72
C SER A 159 12.43 -9.79 -26.43
N ASP A 160 12.37 -8.50 -26.05
CA ASP A 160 13.14 -7.43 -26.67
C ASP A 160 13.35 -6.26 -25.65
N PRO A 161 14.25 -6.44 -24.67
CA PRO A 161 14.45 -5.48 -23.59
C PRO A 161 14.94 -4.10 -24.05
N GLY A 162 15.47 -3.97 -25.26
CA GLY A 162 15.90 -2.67 -25.80
C GLY A 162 14.76 -1.73 -26.20
N LYS A 163 13.51 -2.20 -26.20
CA LYS A 163 12.34 -1.38 -26.52
C LYS A 163 11.90 -0.53 -25.32
N PRO A 164 11.21 0.60 -25.58
CA PRO A 164 10.60 1.40 -24.52
C PRO A 164 9.67 0.57 -23.63
N ALA A 165 9.61 0.91 -22.35
CA ALA A 165 8.69 0.28 -21.41
C ALA A 165 7.24 0.55 -21.80
N THR A 166 6.39 -0.48 -21.72
CA THR A 166 4.97 -0.39 -22.07
C THR A 166 4.10 -1.07 -21.02
N TRP A 167 2.85 -0.63 -20.93
CA TRP A 167 1.80 -1.32 -20.16
C TRP A 167 1.22 -2.52 -20.91
N ARG A 168 1.18 -2.45 -22.24
CA ARG A 168 0.53 -3.47 -23.06
C ARG A 168 1.18 -4.84 -22.81
N LYS A 169 0.34 -5.86 -22.62
CA LYS A 169 0.73 -7.24 -22.24
C LYS A 169 1.31 -7.41 -20.84
N ASN A 170 1.41 -6.33 -20.06
CA ASN A 170 1.86 -6.32 -18.66
C ASN A 170 0.69 -5.94 -17.73
N VAL A 171 -0.54 -6.25 -18.16
CA VAL A 171 -1.79 -6.01 -17.44
C VAL A 171 -2.55 -7.32 -17.41
N HIS A 172 -2.78 -7.85 -16.21
CA HIS A 172 -3.25 -9.22 -15.98
C HIS A 172 -4.36 -9.26 -14.95
N VAL A 173 -5.29 -10.19 -15.13
CA VAL A 173 -6.23 -10.57 -14.07
C VAL A 173 -5.48 -11.42 -13.05
N VAL A 174 -5.58 -11.08 -11.77
CA VAL A 174 -4.87 -11.76 -10.67
C VAL A 174 -5.67 -12.96 -10.18
N ASP A 175 -6.95 -12.75 -9.91
CA ASP A 175 -7.87 -13.80 -9.48
C ASP A 175 -9.01 -13.91 -10.50
N PRO A 176 -8.87 -14.78 -11.52
CA PRO A 176 -9.94 -15.05 -12.47
C PRO A 176 -11.04 -15.95 -11.88
N GLY A 177 -10.97 -16.27 -10.58
CA GLY A 177 -11.91 -17.14 -9.88
C GLY A 177 -13.36 -16.67 -9.99
N ASN A 178 -14.28 -17.61 -9.72
CA ASN A 178 -15.73 -17.40 -9.83
C ASN A 178 -16.34 -16.72 -8.58
N THR A 179 -15.60 -15.81 -7.95
CA THR A 179 -16.17 -14.98 -6.87
C THR A 179 -17.04 -13.88 -7.49
N ALA A 180 -18.06 -13.44 -6.76
CA ALA A 180 -18.96 -12.41 -7.27
C ALA A 180 -18.25 -11.06 -7.43
N GLU A 181 -17.29 -10.77 -6.54
CA GLU A 181 -16.47 -9.57 -6.64
C GLU A 181 -15.11 -9.77 -5.95
N ALA A 182 -14.02 -9.63 -6.69
CA ALA A 182 -12.65 -9.75 -6.19
C ALA A 182 -11.92 -8.39 -6.25
N GLY A 183 -10.94 -8.21 -5.37
CA GLY A 183 -10.02 -7.08 -5.43
C GLY A 183 -10.48 -5.84 -4.67
N TRP A 184 -11.23 -6.00 -3.59
CA TRP A 184 -11.50 -4.87 -2.70
C TRP A 184 -10.21 -4.49 -1.97
N PHE A 185 -9.84 -3.21 -2.12
CA PHE A 185 -8.76 -2.58 -1.36
C PHE A 185 -7.43 -3.34 -1.41
N PRO A 186 -6.89 -3.67 -2.60
CA PRO A 186 -5.67 -4.42 -2.69
C PRO A 186 -4.49 -3.66 -2.06
N ALA A 187 -3.60 -4.39 -1.44
CA ALA A 187 -2.29 -3.90 -1.01
C ALA A 187 -1.21 -4.85 -1.50
N LEU A 188 -0.12 -4.29 -2.03
CA LEU A 188 0.92 -5.07 -2.66
C LEU A 188 2.29 -4.83 -2.04
N THR A 189 3.11 -5.87 -2.05
CA THR A 189 4.51 -5.85 -1.59
C THR A 189 5.32 -6.90 -2.34
N PHE A 190 6.64 -6.86 -2.18
CA PHE A 190 7.57 -7.81 -2.79
C PHE A 190 8.32 -8.59 -1.72
N ASP A 191 8.47 -9.90 -1.94
CA ASP A 191 9.46 -10.68 -1.20
C ASP A 191 10.86 -10.25 -1.63
N ARG A 192 11.58 -9.56 -0.72
CA ARG A 192 12.89 -8.96 -1.03
C ARG A 192 13.98 -9.98 -1.31
N ARG A 193 13.74 -11.29 -1.14
CA ARG A 193 14.73 -12.36 -1.37
C ARG A 193 14.64 -12.97 -2.75
N ASN A 194 13.51 -12.80 -3.43
CA ASN A 194 13.26 -13.41 -4.74
C ASN A 194 12.33 -12.58 -5.66
N GLU A 195 12.00 -11.35 -5.27
CA GLU A 195 11.10 -10.42 -5.99
C GLU A 195 9.68 -10.95 -6.23
N THR A 196 9.24 -11.93 -5.44
CA THR A 196 7.87 -12.45 -5.57
C THR A 196 6.87 -11.36 -5.19
N LEU A 197 6.07 -10.93 -6.16
CA LEU A 197 4.96 -10.00 -5.93
C LEU A 197 3.84 -10.71 -5.17
N ARG A 198 3.37 -10.06 -4.10
CA ARG A 198 2.21 -10.48 -3.32
C ARG A 198 1.18 -9.37 -3.29
N ILE A 199 -0.09 -9.73 -3.43
CA ILE A 199 -1.23 -8.80 -3.37
C ILE A 199 -2.23 -9.35 -2.35
N ALA A 200 -2.37 -8.69 -1.21
CA ALA A 200 -3.47 -8.93 -0.28
C ALA A 200 -4.72 -8.18 -0.73
N TYR A 201 -5.90 -8.79 -0.61
CA TYR A 201 -7.17 -8.16 -1.00
C TYR A 201 -8.35 -8.85 -0.30
N VAL A 202 -9.51 -8.20 -0.34
CA VAL A 202 -10.77 -8.78 0.13
C VAL A 202 -11.68 -9.13 -1.05
N ASP A 203 -12.39 -10.24 -0.93
CA ASP A 203 -13.50 -10.60 -1.83
C ASP A 203 -14.86 -10.34 -1.16
N ASP A 204 -15.89 -10.11 -1.97
CA ASP A 204 -17.27 -10.01 -1.51
C ASP A 204 -18.13 -11.12 -2.13
N LEU A 205 -18.60 -12.03 -1.28
CA LEU A 205 -19.49 -13.12 -1.70
C LEU A 205 -20.97 -12.75 -1.54
N SER A 206 -21.30 -11.57 -1.05
CA SER A 206 -22.69 -11.12 -0.81
C SER A 206 -23.60 -11.28 -2.04
N PRO A 207 -23.15 -11.00 -3.28
CA PRO A 207 -24.00 -11.20 -4.45
C PRO A 207 -24.33 -12.67 -4.75
N THR A 208 -23.60 -13.63 -4.15
CA THR A 208 -23.92 -15.07 -4.24
C THR A 208 -24.91 -15.54 -3.17
N GLY A 209 -25.45 -14.62 -2.37
CA GLY A 209 -26.34 -14.93 -1.24
C GLY A 209 -25.60 -15.33 0.04
N ALA A 210 -24.28 -15.35 0.02
CA ALA A 210 -23.44 -15.57 1.19
C ALA A 210 -22.98 -14.22 1.76
N SER A 211 -23.40 -13.87 2.98
CA SER A 211 -22.80 -12.75 3.71
C SER A 211 -21.43 -13.17 4.23
N ALA A 212 -20.42 -13.27 3.35
CA ALA A 212 -19.05 -13.57 3.70
C ALA A 212 -18.08 -12.71 2.89
N ARG A 213 -17.07 -12.18 3.57
CA ARG A 213 -15.93 -11.48 2.98
C ARG A 213 -14.67 -12.16 3.48
N ARG A 214 -13.75 -12.48 2.58
CA ARG A 214 -12.54 -13.22 2.94
C ARG A 214 -11.32 -12.39 2.61
N LEU A 215 -10.30 -12.53 3.44
CA LEU A 215 -8.98 -11.98 3.17
C LEU A 215 -8.19 -13.00 2.36
N HIS A 216 -7.67 -12.57 1.22
CA HIS A 216 -6.87 -13.37 0.31
C HIS A 216 -5.46 -12.79 0.17
N VAL A 217 -4.53 -13.63 -0.27
CA VAL A 217 -3.29 -13.20 -0.90
C VAL A 217 -3.12 -13.88 -2.25
N GLY A 218 -2.90 -13.09 -3.28
CA GLY A 218 -2.39 -13.54 -4.57
C GLY A 218 -0.87 -13.48 -4.58
N THR A 219 -0.22 -14.60 -4.90
CA THR A 219 1.23 -14.69 -5.06
C THR A 219 1.54 -14.89 -6.54
N MET A 220 2.29 -13.96 -7.13
CA MET A 220 2.70 -14.03 -8.51
C MET A 220 3.83 -15.05 -8.65
N SER A 221 3.65 -16.04 -9.50
CA SER A 221 4.74 -16.84 -10.05
C SER A 221 5.12 -16.22 -11.39
N PRO A 222 6.26 -15.51 -11.49
CA PRO A 222 6.69 -14.94 -12.75
C PRO A 222 6.78 -16.03 -13.81
N GLY A 223 6.30 -15.75 -15.02
CA GLY A 223 6.57 -16.61 -16.16
C GLY A 223 8.08 -16.74 -16.35
N THR A 224 8.58 -17.97 -16.49
CA THR A 224 10.01 -18.25 -16.67
C THR A 224 10.52 -17.71 -18.01
N ASP A 225 11.84 -17.69 -18.20
CA ASP A 225 12.55 -17.16 -19.39
C ASP A 225 12.16 -17.83 -20.73
N PHE A 226 11.29 -18.84 -20.73
CA PHE A 226 10.75 -19.40 -21.97
C PHE A 226 9.73 -18.44 -22.60
N VAL A 227 9.99 -18.08 -23.86
CA VAL A 227 9.10 -17.24 -24.67
C VAL A 227 7.67 -17.79 -24.64
N GLY A 228 6.74 -17.03 -24.04
CA GLY A 228 5.31 -17.29 -24.09
C GLY A 228 4.66 -17.84 -22.80
N GLN A 229 5.40 -18.05 -21.71
CA GLN A 229 4.77 -18.36 -20.42
C GLN A 229 4.25 -17.07 -19.78
N GLU A 230 2.92 -16.96 -19.64
CA GLU A 230 2.29 -15.85 -18.92
C GLU A 230 2.57 -15.95 -17.42
N ASP A 231 2.57 -14.81 -16.75
CA ASP A 231 2.63 -14.77 -15.29
C ASP A 231 1.41 -15.50 -14.73
N SER A 232 1.62 -16.35 -13.73
CA SER A 232 0.56 -17.14 -13.12
C SER A 232 0.39 -16.77 -11.65
N TRP A 233 -0.83 -16.92 -11.15
CA TRP A 233 -1.20 -16.46 -9.81
C TRP A 233 -1.65 -17.63 -8.96
N HIS A 234 -1.06 -17.74 -7.76
CA HIS A 234 -1.51 -18.64 -6.73
C HIS A 234 -2.31 -17.87 -5.68
N ILE A 235 -3.59 -18.21 -5.54
CA ILE A 235 -4.50 -17.54 -4.59
C ILE A 235 -4.64 -18.40 -3.33
N GLN A 236 -4.35 -17.79 -2.18
CA GLN A 236 -4.52 -18.39 -0.86
C GLN A 236 -5.52 -17.55 -0.05
N VAL A 237 -6.49 -18.21 0.59
CA VAL A 237 -7.35 -17.58 1.61
C VAL A 237 -6.55 -17.49 2.91
N LEU A 238 -6.34 -16.27 3.41
CA LEU A 238 -5.64 -16.02 4.68
C LEU A 238 -6.60 -16.09 5.88
N HIS A 239 -7.81 -15.55 5.74
CA HIS A 239 -8.85 -15.58 6.77
C HIS A 239 -10.23 -15.58 6.12
N GLY A 240 -11.14 -16.44 6.57
CA GLY A 240 -12.54 -16.45 6.16
C GLY A 240 -13.45 -15.93 7.27
N GLY A 241 -14.52 -15.20 6.93
CA GLY A 241 -15.46 -14.65 7.90
C GLY A 241 -16.20 -13.41 7.39
N GLN A 242 -16.44 -12.43 8.25
CA GLN A 242 -16.87 -11.07 7.88
C GLN A 242 -15.70 -10.10 8.11
N VAL A 243 -14.66 -10.22 7.28
CA VAL A 243 -13.57 -9.23 7.33
C VAL A 243 -14.02 -7.93 6.66
N SER A 244 -13.67 -6.80 7.25
CA SER A 244 -13.76 -5.51 6.57
C SER A 244 -12.42 -5.21 5.92
N GLY A 245 -12.47 -4.98 4.61
CA GLY A 245 -11.30 -4.75 3.81
C GLY A 245 -10.93 -3.30 3.63
N GLU A 246 -11.45 -2.33 4.37
CA GLU A 246 -10.98 -0.96 4.13
C GLU A 246 -9.46 -0.91 4.38
N LEU A 247 -8.68 -0.75 3.30
CA LEU A 247 -7.23 -0.65 3.31
C LEU A 247 -6.49 -1.72 4.16
N PRO A 248 -6.57 -3.03 3.84
CA PRO A 248 -5.58 -3.94 4.38
C PRO A 248 -4.20 -3.36 4.06
N ALA A 249 -3.36 -3.22 5.07
CA ALA A 249 -1.99 -2.81 4.85
C ALA A 249 -1.14 -4.06 4.80
N MET A 250 -0.13 -4.05 3.93
CA MET A 250 0.74 -5.20 3.72
C MET A 250 2.19 -4.77 3.69
N GLU A 251 3.02 -5.49 4.43
CA GLU A 251 4.47 -5.34 4.39
C GLU A 251 5.19 -6.69 4.40
N HIS A 252 6.46 -6.67 3.98
CA HIS A 252 7.28 -7.86 3.86
C HIS A 252 8.63 -7.67 4.56
N SER A 253 9.02 -8.67 5.35
CA SER A 253 10.31 -8.71 6.03
C SER A 253 11.40 -9.28 5.12
N ILE A 254 12.63 -8.81 5.29
CA ILE A 254 13.81 -9.42 4.67
C ILE A 254 14.02 -10.90 5.06
N THR A 255 13.42 -11.36 6.16
CA THR A 255 13.47 -12.76 6.62
C THR A 255 12.45 -13.68 5.95
N GLY A 256 11.49 -13.12 5.21
CA GLY A 256 10.53 -13.86 4.38
C GLY A 256 9.10 -13.92 4.90
N GLU A 257 8.83 -13.40 6.08
CA GLU A 257 7.49 -13.22 6.62
C GLU A 257 6.83 -12.00 5.98
N SER A 258 5.55 -12.15 5.64
CA SER A 258 4.68 -11.05 5.26
C SER A 258 3.66 -10.83 6.36
N VAL A 259 3.26 -9.59 6.55
CA VAL A 259 2.19 -9.22 7.46
C VAL A 259 1.10 -8.48 6.72
N VAL A 260 -0.14 -8.75 7.09
CA VAL A 260 -1.31 -8.00 6.63
C VAL A 260 -2.15 -7.59 7.84
N SER A 261 -2.34 -6.29 8.07
CA SER A 261 -3.30 -5.82 9.08
C SER A 261 -4.67 -5.56 8.46
N TYR A 262 -5.72 -5.86 9.20
CA TYR A 262 -7.11 -5.70 8.75
C TYR A 262 -8.07 -5.68 9.94
N TYR A 263 -9.26 -5.11 9.73
CA TYR A 263 -10.33 -5.10 10.70
C TYR A 263 -11.33 -6.24 10.44
N GLU A 264 -11.71 -6.98 11.48
CA GLU A 264 -12.74 -8.02 11.40
C GLU A 264 -14.03 -7.51 12.06
N THR A 265 -15.14 -7.58 11.33
CA THR A 265 -16.35 -6.81 11.65
C THR A 265 -17.20 -7.49 12.72
N GLN A 266 -17.28 -8.83 12.75
CA GLN A 266 -18.15 -9.54 13.70
C GLN A 266 -17.61 -9.47 15.12
N GLY A 267 -16.30 -9.67 15.28
CA GLY A 267 -15.57 -9.59 16.53
C GLY A 267 -15.12 -8.19 16.90
N ARG A 268 -15.22 -7.22 15.97
CA ARG A 268 -14.76 -5.83 16.16
C ARG A 268 -13.29 -5.77 16.56
N THR A 269 -12.47 -6.59 15.91
CA THR A 269 -11.05 -6.74 16.22
C THR A 269 -10.18 -6.16 15.12
N LEU A 270 -9.09 -5.51 15.52
CA LEU A 270 -7.95 -5.29 14.64
C LEU A 270 -7.06 -6.52 14.71
N ASN A 271 -6.76 -7.10 13.56
CA ASN A 271 -5.97 -8.32 13.44
C ASN A 271 -4.73 -8.08 12.59
N VAL A 272 -3.71 -8.90 12.80
CA VAL A 272 -2.61 -9.08 11.86
C VAL A 272 -2.55 -10.55 11.44
N CYS A 273 -2.47 -10.79 10.14
CA CYS A 273 -2.14 -12.10 9.58
C CYS A 273 -0.65 -12.13 9.25
N ILE A 274 0.05 -13.16 9.71
CA ILE A 274 1.47 -13.40 9.48
C ILE A 274 1.59 -14.65 8.61
N PHE A 275 2.30 -14.57 7.50
CA PHE A 275 2.44 -15.70 6.58
C PHE A 275 3.76 -15.68 5.82
N GLY A 276 4.03 -16.72 5.03
CA GLY A 276 5.31 -16.90 4.33
C GLY A 276 6.24 -17.77 5.17
N ASN A 277 7.45 -17.28 5.47
CA ASN A 277 8.44 -18.03 6.25
C ASN A 277 8.17 -18.03 7.77
N PHE A 278 6.91 -18.10 8.17
CA PHE A 278 6.50 -18.18 9.57
C PHE A 278 6.07 -19.62 9.92
N PRO A 279 6.51 -20.23 11.04
CA PRO A 279 6.26 -21.65 11.32
C PRO A 279 4.77 -22.02 11.35
N GLU A 280 3.92 -21.13 11.84
CA GLU A 280 2.47 -21.32 11.90
C GLU A 280 1.73 -20.61 10.73
N SER A 281 2.41 -20.37 9.60
CA SER A 281 1.84 -19.65 8.45
C SER A 281 0.63 -20.38 7.82
N PRO A 282 -0.51 -19.70 7.55
CA PRO A 282 -0.85 -18.35 8.02
C PRO A 282 -1.31 -18.36 9.49
N ALA A 283 -0.76 -17.45 10.29
CA ALA A 283 -1.16 -17.22 11.67
C ALA A 283 -1.97 -15.92 11.77
N ILE A 284 -3.01 -15.91 12.59
CA ILE A 284 -3.82 -14.72 12.86
C ILE A 284 -3.65 -14.36 14.33
N GLU A 285 -3.27 -13.12 14.58
CA GLU A 285 -3.14 -12.57 15.92
C GLU A 285 -4.04 -11.35 16.07
N VAL A 286 -4.75 -11.28 17.21
CA VAL A 286 -5.58 -10.12 17.56
C VAL A 286 -4.67 -9.05 18.14
N VAL A 287 -4.61 -7.90 17.47
CA VAL A 287 -3.85 -6.73 17.91
C VAL A 287 -4.63 -5.98 19.00
N ALA A 288 -5.93 -5.77 18.76
CA ALA A 288 -6.82 -5.09 19.70
C ALA A 288 -8.28 -5.55 19.51
N GLY A 289 -9.03 -5.60 20.61
CA GLY A 289 -10.47 -5.85 20.63
C GLY A 289 -11.28 -4.57 20.81
N ASP A 290 -12.59 -4.65 20.55
CA ASP A 290 -13.56 -3.55 20.67
C ASP A 290 -13.18 -2.28 19.92
N VAL A 291 -12.41 -2.42 18.84
CA VAL A 291 -11.94 -1.31 18.03
C VAL A 291 -13.13 -0.61 17.38
N ASP A 292 -13.17 0.71 17.43
CA ASP A 292 -14.25 1.44 16.78
C ASP A 292 -14.20 1.26 15.26
N ASP A 293 -15.38 1.31 14.66
CA ASP A 293 -15.55 0.98 13.25
C ASP A 293 -15.16 2.14 12.32
N VAL A 294 -14.69 3.26 12.87
CA VAL A 294 -14.40 4.50 12.13
C VAL A 294 -12.89 4.73 12.00
N GLY A 295 -12.12 4.51 13.07
CA GLY A 295 -10.66 4.64 13.05
C GLY A 295 -9.93 3.31 12.78
N GLY A 296 -10.52 2.19 13.20
CA GLY A 296 -9.90 0.86 13.11
C GLY A 296 -9.80 0.29 11.71
N ARG A 297 -10.58 0.86 10.78
CA ARG A 297 -10.63 0.50 9.37
C ARG A 297 -9.47 1.04 8.53
N HIS A 298 -8.59 1.87 9.07
CA HIS A 298 -7.46 2.43 8.33
C HIS A 298 -6.14 2.17 9.05
N SER A 299 -5.88 0.89 9.29
CA SER A 299 -4.63 0.45 9.91
C SER A 299 -3.49 0.48 8.90
N ALA A 300 -2.26 0.72 9.38
CA ALA A 300 -1.05 0.39 8.66
C ALA A 300 -0.18 -0.55 9.49
N CYS A 301 0.52 -1.47 8.85
CA CYS A 301 1.42 -2.40 9.51
C CYS A 301 2.81 -2.34 8.92
N GLY A 302 3.79 -2.72 9.73
CA GLY A 302 5.17 -2.86 9.33
C GLY A 302 5.80 -4.06 10.01
N ILE A 303 6.84 -4.59 9.39
CA ILE A 303 7.64 -5.67 9.95
C ILE A 303 9.11 -5.33 9.76
N GLY A 304 9.79 -5.06 10.88
CA GLY A 304 11.23 -4.81 10.94
C GLY A 304 12.03 -6.07 11.26
N PHE A 305 13.35 -5.96 11.30
CA PHE A 305 14.25 -7.07 11.64
C PHE A 305 14.65 -7.08 13.13
N PRO A 306 14.70 -8.26 13.79
CA PRO A 306 14.06 -9.52 13.38
C PRO A 306 12.57 -9.54 13.79
N ALA A 307 11.69 -9.72 12.80
CA ALA A 307 10.22 -9.85 12.94
C ALA A 307 9.55 -8.87 13.94
N ASN A 308 9.99 -7.61 13.95
CA ASN A 308 9.39 -6.56 14.77
C ASN A 308 8.09 -6.07 14.13
N ILE A 309 6.99 -6.75 14.44
CA ILE A 309 5.67 -6.44 13.89
C ILE A 309 5.06 -5.26 14.66
N CYS A 310 4.71 -4.21 13.93
CA CYS A 310 4.06 -3.03 14.46
C CYS A 310 2.81 -2.71 13.64
N VAL A 311 1.81 -2.15 14.30
CA VAL A 311 0.56 -1.73 13.69
C VAL A 311 0.16 -0.36 14.23
N VAL A 312 -0.15 0.58 13.35
CA VAL A 312 -0.77 1.86 13.69
C VAL A 312 -2.22 1.86 13.24
N TYR A 313 -3.10 2.44 14.05
CA TYR A 313 -4.53 2.47 13.77
C TYR A 313 -5.22 3.58 14.57
N GLY A 314 -6.35 4.06 14.07
CA GLY A 314 -7.24 4.92 14.85
C GLY A 314 -8.15 4.09 15.74
N SER A 315 -8.40 4.50 16.99
CA SER A 315 -9.48 3.95 17.82
C SER A 315 -9.76 4.88 19.00
N GLY A 316 -11.04 5.08 19.33
CA GLY A 316 -11.47 6.02 20.35
C GLY A 316 -11.12 7.48 20.02
N GLY A 317 -10.99 7.81 18.72
CA GLY A 317 -10.54 9.12 18.26
C GLY A 317 -9.06 9.42 18.50
N GLN A 318 -8.24 8.39 18.76
CA GLN A 318 -6.80 8.51 18.95
C GLN A 318 -6.03 7.62 17.99
N LEU A 319 -4.85 8.10 17.58
CA LEU A 319 -3.82 7.28 16.97
C LEU A 319 -3.25 6.36 18.05
N LYS A 320 -3.32 5.05 17.79
CA LYS A 320 -2.70 4.02 18.61
C LYS A 320 -1.55 3.37 17.86
N PHE A 321 -0.48 3.09 18.59
CA PHE A 321 0.68 2.36 18.12
C PHE A 321 0.79 1.05 18.90
N ALA A 322 0.68 -0.07 18.20
CA ALA A 322 0.82 -1.41 18.76
C ALA A 322 2.11 -2.05 18.29
N ARG A 323 2.90 -2.57 19.23
CA ARG A 323 4.11 -3.34 18.96
C ARG A 323 3.99 -4.74 19.51
N ARG A 324 4.27 -5.74 18.68
CA ARG A 324 4.26 -7.14 19.10
C ARG A 324 5.40 -7.42 20.07
N THR A 325 5.07 -7.91 21.27
CA THR A 325 6.04 -8.27 22.33
C THR A 325 6.19 -9.79 22.51
N GLY A 326 5.29 -10.56 21.91
CA GLY A 326 5.24 -12.02 21.99
C GLY A 326 4.14 -12.56 21.08
N ILE A 327 3.97 -13.88 21.04
CA ILE A 327 2.94 -14.51 20.21
C ILE A 327 1.55 -14.08 20.69
N GLY A 328 0.83 -13.35 19.84
CA GLY A 328 -0.50 -12.83 20.14
C GLY A 328 -0.52 -11.74 21.21
N THR A 329 0.63 -11.16 21.59
CA THR A 329 0.70 -10.12 22.62
C THR A 329 1.29 -8.83 22.05
N PHE A 330 0.60 -7.72 22.31
CA PHE A 330 0.97 -6.38 21.84
C PHE A 330 1.05 -5.41 23.01
N ASP A 331 2.12 -4.61 23.03
CA ASP A 331 2.15 -3.38 23.83
C ASP A 331 1.50 -2.27 23.00
N ILE A 332 0.54 -1.55 23.58
CA ILE A 332 -0.29 -0.57 22.86
C ILE A 332 -0.17 0.78 23.56
N GLN A 333 0.30 1.77 22.82
CA GLN A 333 0.43 3.14 23.26
C GLN A 333 -0.58 4.04 22.54
N ASP A 334 -1.18 4.96 23.30
CA ASP A 334 -1.89 6.13 22.77
C ASP A 334 -0.89 7.22 22.38
N VAL A 335 -0.93 7.66 21.13
CA VAL A 335 0.05 8.62 20.58
C VAL A 335 -0.51 10.03 20.64
N GLU A 336 -1.60 10.30 19.92
CA GLU A 336 -2.27 11.60 19.91
C GLU A 336 -3.72 11.46 19.41
N ALA A 337 -4.47 12.57 19.38
CA ALA A 337 -5.80 12.59 18.79
C ALA A 337 -5.74 12.41 17.26
N GLY A 338 -6.64 11.60 16.68
CA GLY A 338 -6.70 11.33 15.24
C GLY A 338 -6.40 9.88 14.90
N GLY A 339 -5.56 9.66 13.88
CA GLY A 339 -5.07 8.34 13.47
C GLY A 339 -5.83 7.69 12.31
N ALA A 340 -6.77 8.40 11.69
CA ALA A 340 -7.37 7.98 10.43
C ALA A 340 -6.33 8.06 9.30
N TRP A 341 -6.47 7.17 8.32
CA TRP A 341 -5.66 7.19 7.08
C TRP A 341 -4.16 7.14 7.32
N SER A 342 -3.74 6.33 8.28
CA SER A 342 -2.33 6.19 8.65
C SER A 342 -1.56 5.36 7.62
N ASP A 343 -0.27 5.66 7.44
CA ASP A 343 0.69 4.82 6.73
C ASP A 343 1.96 4.67 7.59
N LEU A 344 2.67 3.56 7.41
CA LEU A 344 3.81 3.18 8.24
C LEU A 344 4.92 2.55 7.39
N LYS A 345 6.16 2.97 7.64
CA LYS A 345 7.36 2.42 6.99
C LYS A 345 8.45 2.11 8.00
N VAL A 346 9.23 1.07 7.70
CA VAL A 346 10.41 0.70 8.47
C VAL A 346 11.64 1.10 7.66
N ASP A 347 12.53 1.87 8.26
CA ASP A 347 13.78 2.32 7.64
C ASP A 347 14.86 1.21 7.63
N GLY A 348 16.03 1.51 7.06
CA GLY A 348 17.15 0.58 6.98
C GLY A 348 17.75 0.14 8.33
N VAL A 349 17.52 0.91 9.40
CA VAL A 349 18.02 0.64 10.76
C VAL A 349 16.95 0.11 11.72
N GLY A 350 15.70 -0.01 11.26
CA GLY A 350 14.57 -0.54 12.02
C GLY A 350 13.71 0.52 12.72
N SER A 351 13.95 1.82 12.52
CA SER A 351 13.06 2.89 13.00
C SER A 351 11.75 2.89 12.21
N LEU A 352 10.68 3.30 12.88
CA LEU A 352 9.33 3.25 12.35
C LEU A 352 8.86 4.67 12.05
N HIS A 353 8.65 4.95 10.77
CA HIS A 353 8.12 6.21 10.28
C HIS A 353 6.61 6.08 10.14
N VAL A 354 5.88 7.04 10.68
CA VAL A 354 4.42 7.04 10.68
C VAL A 354 3.91 8.36 10.16
N ALA A 355 2.96 8.32 9.24
CA ALA A 355 2.22 9.47 8.78
C ALA A 355 0.72 9.23 9.00
N HIS A 356 -0.02 10.27 9.38
CA HIS A 356 -1.47 10.17 9.62
C HIS A 356 -2.15 11.54 9.58
N ILE A 357 -3.48 11.54 9.64
CA ILE A 357 -4.27 12.78 9.72
C ILE A 357 -4.84 12.96 11.13
N ALA A 358 -4.63 14.14 11.69
CA ALA A 358 -5.20 14.58 12.97
C ALA A 358 -5.99 15.88 12.77
N GLY A 359 -7.32 15.82 12.87
CA GLY A 359 -8.18 17.01 12.71
C GLY A 359 -8.03 17.72 11.37
N GLY A 360 -7.74 16.98 10.29
CA GLY A 360 -7.45 17.54 8.96
C GLY A 360 -6.02 18.07 8.78
N THR A 361 -5.14 17.91 9.77
CA THR A 361 -3.72 18.27 9.66
C THR A 361 -2.90 17.02 9.34
N LEU A 362 -1.97 17.11 8.38
CA LEU A 362 -1.01 16.04 8.11
C LEU A 362 0.07 16.02 9.19
N ARG A 363 0.27 14.84 9.79
CA ARG A 363 1.22 14.60 10.88
C ARG A 363 2.22 13.54 10.46
N TYR A 364 3.45 13.67 10.95
CA TYR A 364 4.52 12.69 10.76
C TYR A 364 5.25 12.48 12.08
N GLY A 365 5.73 11.27 12.36
CA GLY A 365 6.62 11.03 13.49
C GLY A 365 7.40 9.72 13.40
N LEU A 366 8.38 9.60 14.28
CA LEU A 366 9.18 8.39 14.46
C LEU A 366 8.71 7.67 15.71
N ALA A 367 8.30 6.42 15.57
CA ALA A 367 7.91 5.62 16.72
C ALA A 367 9.18 5.19 17.51
N PRO A 368 9.08 5.08 18.84
CA PRO A 368 10.21 4.67 19.68
C PRO A 368 10.65 3.22 19.38
N THR A 369 11.97 3.01 19.36
CA THR A 369 12.63 1.72 19.07
C THR A 369 12.59 0.73 20.21
#